data_AF-A0A8B7NGC5-F1
#
_entry.id   AF-A0A8B7NGC5-F1
#
_cell.length_a   1.000
_cell.length_b   1.000
_cell.length_c   1.000
_cell.angle_alpha   90.00
_cell.angle_beta   90.00
_cell.angle_gamma   90.00
#
_symmetry.space_group_name_H-M   'P 1'
#
loop_
_entity.id
_entity.type
_entity.pdbx_description
1 polymer ?
#
loop_
_entity_poly.entity_id
_entity_poly.type
_entity_poly.pdbx_seq_one_letter_code
_entity_poly.pdbx_strand_id
1 'polypeptide(L)'
;MDLLDSKMDDQDLTPYEVTQAPKAVYYLSNFLTQDEESKLWQGVYAAPKPKWTVLSHRRLQNWGGKPHEKGMVPEHMPQWLQELVTTRVSGLGIFGGMDANHVLVNEYCPGQGIM
;
A
#
# COMPACT_ATOMS: atom_id res chain seq x y z
N MET A 1 -26.84 17.20 15.03
CA MET A 1 -25.61 16.92 15.81
C MET A 1 -25.18 15.53 15.46
N ASP A 2 -24.01 15.46 14.86
CA ASP A 2 -23.59 14.47 13.89
C ASP A 2 -23.16 13.15 14.51
N LEU A 3 -23.50 12.05 13.84
CA LEU A 3 -22.95 10.71 14.08
C LEU A 3 -21.91 10.33 13.00
N LEU A 4 -21.38 11.32 12.27
CA LEU A 4 -20.45 11.12 11.15
C LEU A 4 -19.01 11.55 11.43
N ASP A 5 -18.66 11.91 12.67
CA ASP A 5 -17.35 12.49 12.98
C ASP A 5 -16.48 11.67 13.93
N SER A 6 -16.73 10.36 14.08
CA SER A 6 -15.70 9.47 14.64
C SER A 6 -14.69 9.12 13.55
N LYS A 7 -13.85 10.08 13.17
CA LYS A 7 -12.52 9.70 12.67
C LYS A 7 -11.93 8.79 13.75
N MET A 8 -11.69 7.52 13.40
CA MET A 8 -10.94 6.61 14.27
C MET A 8 -9.68 7.36 14.71
N ASP A 9 -9.45 7.45 16.01
CA ASP A 9 -8.23 8.04 16.56
C ASP A 9 -7.05 7.46 15.79
N ASP A 10 -6.14 8.33 15.35
CA ASP A 10 -4.88 7.92 14.72
C ASP A 10 -4.25 6.87 15.63
N GLN A 11 -3.89 5.72 15.05
CA GLN A 11 -3.31 4.62 15.82
C GLN A 11 -2.00 5.11 16.47
N ASP A 12 -1.83 4.89 17.78
CA ASP A 12 -0.56 5.19 18.43
C ASP A 12 0.52 4.22 17.95
N LEU A 13 1.39 4.70 17.06
CA LEU A 13 2.49 3.94 16.49
C LEU A 13 3.78 4.02 17.29
N THR A 14 3.83 4.80 18.37
CA THR A 14 5.03 4.99 19.21
C THR A 14 5.69 3.67 19.64
N PRO A 15 4.95 2.60 20.02
CA PRO A 15 5.55 1.32 20.38
C PRO A 15 6.30 0.61 19.24
N TYR A 16 6.07 1.00 17.98
CA TYR A 16 6.66 0.41 16.78
C TYR A 16 7.82 1.24 16.21
N GLU A 17 8.24 2.32 16.88
CA GLU A 17 9.33 3.19 16.44
C GLU A 17 10.65 2.41 16.30
N VAL A 18 11.33 2.58 15.17
CA VAL A 18 12.65 1.97 14.94
C VAL A 18 13.72 2.88 15.55
N THR A 19 14.26 2.48 16.71
CA THR A 19 15.16 3.30 17.54
C THR A 19 16.48 3.71 16.88
N GLN A 20 16.92 3.00 15.84
CA GLN A 20 18.15 3.29 15.09
C GLN A 20 17.88 4.06 13.78
N ALA A 21 16.65 4.52 13.57
CA ALA A 21 16.23 5.29 12.41
C ALA A 21 15.69 6.68 12.85
N PRO A 22 15.47 7.62 11.92
CA PRO A 22 14.77 8.86 12.25
C PRO A 22 13.40 8.59 12.91
N LYS A 23 12.93 9.52 13.76
CA LYS A 23 11.62 9.48 14.46
C LYS A 23 10.41 9.67 13.53
N ALA A 24 10.40 8.90 12.46
CA ALA A 24 9.40 8.84 11.41
C ALA A 24 9.31 7.42 10.81
N VAL A 25 10.12 6.48 11.31
CA VAL A 25 10.19 5.12 10.82
C VAL A 25 9.61 4.18 11.86
N TYR A 26 8.59 3.44 11.46
CA TYR A 26 7.87 2.49 12.29
C TYR A 26 7.88 1.11 11.62
N TYR A 27 8.03 0.04 12.41
CA TYR A 27 8.02 -1.33 11.91
C TYR A 27 6.90 -2.15 12.58
N LEU A 28 5.89 -2.51 11.79
CA LEU A 28 4.78 -3.34 12.22
C LEU A 28 5.01 -4.77 11.70
N SER A 29 5.53 -5.64 12.56
CA SER A 29 5.69 -7.06 12.24
C SER A 29 4.34 -7.76 12.10
N ASN A 30 4.22 -8.72 11.16
CA ASN A 30 2.99 -9.50 10.96
C ASN A 30 1.75 -8.61 10.73
N PHE A 31 1.93 -7.49 10.02
CA PHE A 31 0.83 -6.59 9.69
C PHE A 31 -0.25 -7.26 8.84
N LEU A 32 0.09 -8.33 8.13
CA LEU A 32 -0.86 -9.14 7.39
C LEU A 32 -1.06 -10.47 8.12
N THR A 33 -2.29 -10.95 8.12
CA THR A 33 -2.59 -12.35 8.44
C THR A 33 -2.26 -13.25 7.25
N GLN A 34 -2.07 -14.55 7.48
CA GLN A 34 -1.78 -15.53 6.43
C GLN A 34 -2.86 -15.56 5.33
N ASP A 35 -4.13 -15.33 5.69
CA ASP A 35 -5.23 -15.27 4.74
C ASP A 35 -5.18 -14.01 3.88
N GLU A 36 -4.85 -12.85 4.47
CA GLU A 36 -4.65 -11.60 3.75
C GLU A 36 -3.46 -11.71 2.78
N GLU A 37 -2.34 -12.29 3.23
CA GLU A 37 -1.18 -12.58 2.38
C GLU A 37 -1.56 -13.46 1.18
N SER A 38 -2.33 -14.53 1.43
CA SER A 38 -2.76 -15.46 0.38
C SER A 38 -3.67 -14.78 -0.65
N LYS A 39 -4.61 -13.93 -0.21
CA LYS A 39 -5.48 -13.14 -1.10
C LYS A 39 -4.69 -12.13 -1.92
N LEU A 40 -3.76 -11.41 -1.30
CA LEU A 40 -2.89 -10.45 -1.98
C LEU A 40 -2.02 -11.14 -3.03
N TRP A 41 -1.41 -12.27 -2.67
CA TRP A 41 -0.62 -13.07 -3.59
C TRP A 41 -1.44 -13.48 -4.82
N GLN A 42 -2.63 -14.05 -4.62
CA GLN A 42 -3.52 -14.43 -5.71
C GLN A 42 -3.89 -13.21 -6.59
N GLY A 43 -4.22 -12.07 -5.99
CA GLY A 43 -4.56 -10.85 -6.71
C GLY A 43 -3.41 -10.29 -7.56
N VAL A 44 -2.18 -10.27 -7.00
CA VAL A 44 -0.97 -9.81 -7.69
C VAL A 44 -0.70 -10.66 -8.93
N TYR A 45 -0.74 -11.99 -8.81
CA TYR A 45 -0.38 -12.88 -9.93
C TYR A 45 -1.53 -13.16 -10.90
N ALA A 46 -2.78 -12.93 -10.50
CA ALA A 46 -3.93 -12.94 -11.40
C ALA A 46 -3.98 -11.69 -12.31
N ALA A 47 -3.19 -10.66 -12.03
CA ALA A 47 -3.13 -9.45 -12.86
C ALA A 47 -2.75 -9.80 -14.31
N PRO A 48 -3.46 -9.22 -15.31
CA PRO A 48 -3.20 -9.53 -16.71
C PRO A 48 -1.81 -9.02 -17.13
N LYS A 49 -1.18 -9.69 -18.11
CA LYS A 49 0.19 -9.34 -18.58
C LYS A 49 0.41 -7.83 -18.83
N PRO A 50 -0.52 -7.07 -19.44
CA PRO A 50 -0.33 -5.62 -19.65
C PRO A 50 -0.26 -4.77 -18.37
N LYS A 51 -0.66 -5.30 -17.21
CA LYS A 51 -0.49 -4.60 -15.92
C LYS A 51 0.96 -4.65 -15.41
N TRP A 52 1.78 -5.55 -15.94
CA TRP A 52 3.19 -5.64 -15.61
C TRP A 52 4.04 -4.79 -16.56
N THR A 53 4.70 -3.78 -16.01
CA THR A 53 5.76 -3.04 -16.69
C THR A 53 7.10 -3.64 -16.30
N VAL A 54 7.87 -4.12 -17.29
CA VAL A 54 9.22 -4.65 -17.07
C VAL A 54 10.23 -3.50 -17.14
N LEU A 55 11.09 -3.42 -16.14
CA LEU A 55 12.22 -2.50 -16.03
C LEU A 55 13.53 -3.31 -15.98
N SER A 56 14.68 -2.65 -15.93
CA SER A 56 15.99 -3.31 -16.06
C SER A 56 16.24 -4.46 -15.07
N HIS A 57 15.79 -4.32 -13.82
CA HIS A 57 16.03 -5.29 -12.75
C HIS A 57 14.79 -5.57 -11.89
N ARG A 58 13.60 -5.24 -12.39
CA ARG A 58 12.34 -5.50 -11.68
C ARG A 58 11.19 -5.42 -12.65
N ARG A 59 10.02 -5.88 -12.22
CA ARG A 59 8.76 -5.48 -12.85
C ARG A 59 7.84 -4.85 -11.82
N LEU A 60 6.93 -4.00 -12.28
CA LEU A 60 5.96 -3.34 -11.41
C LEU A 60 4.53 -3.38 -11.96
N GLN A 61 3.57 -3.21 -11.06
CA GLN A 61 2.17 -2.92 -11.36
C GLN A 61 1.77 -1.56 -10.75
N ASN A 62 0.81 -0.88 -11.39
CA ASN A 62 0.18 0.34 -10.87
C ASN A 62 -1.32 0.11 -10.63
N TRP A 63 -1.80 0.48 -9.44
CA TRP A 63 -3.21 0.41 -9.03
C TRP A 63 -3.68 1.67 -8.31
N GLY A 64 -4.98 1.97 -8.42
CA GLY A 64 -5.63 3.12 -7.75
C GLY A 64 -5.32 4.49 -8.35
N GLY A 65 -4.12 4.64 -8.90
CA GLY A 65 -3.71 5.87 -9.56
C GLY A 65 -2.67 5.60 -10.63
N LYS A 66 -2.67 6.44 -11.66
CA LYS A 66 -1.70 6.39 -12.75
C LYS A 66 -0.93 7.72 -12.82
N PRO A 67 0.41 7.70 -12.69
CA PRO A 67 1.22 8.88 -12.90
C PRO A 67 1.02 9.47 -14.30
N HIS A 68 0.88 10.78 -14.37
CA HIS A 68 0.77 11.57 -15.60
C HIS A 68 1.62 12.84 -15.46
N GLU A 69 2.02 13.44 -16.57
CA GLU A 69 2.83 14.67 -16.59
C GLU A 69 2.20 15.86 -15.85
N LYS A 70 0.88 15.81 -15.63
CA LYS A 70 0.08 16.86 -14.98
C LYS A 70 -0.38 16.47 -13.56
N GLY A 71 0.17 15.39 -13.00
CA GLY A 71 -0.20 14.86 -11.69
C GLY A 71 -0.66 13.41 -11.75
N MET A 72 -1.47 12.99 -10.78
CA MET A 72 -2.01 11.63 -10.71
C MET A 72 -3.41 11.57 -11.31
N VAL A 73 -3.67 10.58 -12.18
CA VAL A 73 -5.01 10.24 -12.65
C VAL A 73 -5.57 9.14 -11.75
N PRO A 74 -6.67 9.36 -11.02
CA PRO A 74 -7.29 8.32 -10.20
C PRO A 74 -7.86 7.19 -11.07
N GLU A 75 -7.66 5.96 -10.62
CA GLU A 75 -8.26 4.73 -11.14
C GLU A 75 -8.97 3.99 -10.00
N HIS A 76 -9.90 3.10 -10.31
CA HIS A 76 -10.50 2.26 -9.28
C HIS A 76 -9.45 1.31 -8.69
N MET A 77 -9.39 1.24 -7.36
CA MET A 77 -8.64 0.21 -6.65
C MET A 77 -9.31 -1.15 -6.90
N PRO A 78 -8.57 -2.21 -7.28
CA PRO A 78 -9.18 -3.52 -7.46
C PRO A 78 -9.63 -4.08 -6.11
N GLN A 79 -10.72 -4.85 -6.12
CA GLN A 79 -11.35 -5.37 -4.91
C GLN A 79 -10.39 -6.15 -3.99
N TRP A 80 -9.45 -6.89 -4.59
CA TRP A 80 -8.45 -7.67 -3.84
C TRP A 80 -7.42 -6.81 -3.08
N LEU A 81 -7.27 -5.53 -3.43
CA LEU A 81 -6.45 -4.55 -2.69
C LEU A 81 -7.28 -3.67 -1.77
N GLN A 82 -8.57 -3.52 -2.03
CA GLN A 82 -9.37 -2.47 -1.40
C GLN A 82 -9.37 -2.57 0.12
N GLU A 83 -9.65 -3.74 0.69
CA GLU A 83 -9.66 -3.96 2.14
C GLU A 83 -8.30 -3.61 2.80
N LEU A 84 -7.19 -4.03 2.19
CA LEU A 84 -5.86 -3.68 2.68
C LEU A 84 -5.65 -2.16 2.64
N VAL A 85 -5.92 -1.52 1.51
CA VAL A 85 -5.57 -0.12 1.30
C VAL A 85 -6.50 0.82 2.09
N THR A 86 -7.81 0.68 1.91
CA THR A 86 -8.80 1.63 2.44
C THR A 86 -9.14 1.41 3.90
N THR A 87 -8.89 0.21 4.44
CA THR A 87 -9.21 -0.09 5.85
C THR A 87 -7.94 -0.25 6.67
N ARG A 88 -7.05 -1.18 6.29
CA ARG A 88 -5.86 -1.48 7.10
C ARG A 88 -4.84 -0.35 7.05
N VAL A 89 -4.40 0.04 5.86
CA VAL A 89 -3.32 1.05 5.69
C VAL A 89 -3.84 2.46 5.96
N SER A 90 -4.97 2.86 5.38
CA SER A 90 -5.63 4.13 5.70
C SER A 90 -5.98 4.28 7.18
N GLY A 91 -6.43 3.19 7.83
CA GLY A 91 -6.80 3.17 9.24
C GLY A 91 -5.65 3.43 10.20
N LEU A 92 -4.40 3.47 9.72
CA LEU A 92 -3.24 3.90 10.52
C LEU A 92 -3.22 5.42 10.74
N GLY A 93 -3.99 6.21 9.97
CA GLY A 93 -4.02 7.68 10.10
C GLY A 93 -2.79 8.41 9.55
N ILE A 94 -1.82 7.69 8.98
CA ILE A 94 -0.50 8.23 8.59
C ILE A 94 -0.50 9.14 7.35
N PHE A 95 -1.64 9.31 6.68
CA PHE A 95 -1.76 10.12 5.46
C PHE A 95 -2.40 11.50 5.71
N GLY A 96 -2.41 11.99 6.96
CA GLY A 96 -2.87 13.34 7.28
C GLY A 96 -4.36 13.54 7.01
N GLY A 97 -5.17 12.54 7.31
CA GLY A 97 -6.62 12.56 7.10
C GLY A 97 -7.07 12.27 5.66
N MET A 98 -6.16 11.91 4.77
CA MET A 98 -6.47 11.38 3.43
C MET A 98 -6.40 9.86 3.42
N ASP A 99 -7.05 9.23 2.44
CA ASP A 99 -6.93 7.79 2.22
C ASP A 99 -5.78 7.46 1.27
N ALA A 100 -5.18 6.28 1.48
CA ALA A 100 -4.27 5.71 0.50
C ALA A 100 -5.00 5.45 -0.81
N ASN A 101 -4.44 5.95 -1.92
CA ASN A 101 -5.12 5.95 -3.23
C ASN A 101 -4.25 5.44 -4.39
N HIS A 102 -2.99 5.09 -4.12
CA HIS A 102 -2.07 4.59 -5.14
C HIS A 102 -1.21 3.46 -4.58
N VAL A 103 -1.13 2.35 -5.32
CA VAL A 103 -0.31 1.18 -4.95
C VAL A 103 0.63 0.82 -6.08
N LEU A 104 1.90 0.66 -5.72
CA LEU A 104 2.94 0.07 -6.56
C LEU A 104 3.29 -1.32 -6.04
N VAL A 105 3.04 -2.34 -6.86
CA VAL A 105 3.56 -3.69 -6.59
C VAL A 105 4.88 -3.81 -7.32
N ASN A 106 5.98 -4.10 -6.62
CA ASN A 106 7.28 -4.36 -7.22
C ASN A 106 7.65 -5.83 -7.01
N GLU A 107 8.18 -6.47 -8.04
CA GLU A 107 8.72 -7.82 -7.97
C GLU A 107 10.21 -7.83 -8.32
N TYR A 108 10.98 -8.53 -7.50
CA TYR A 108 12.43 -8.71 -7.62
C TYR A 108 12.77 -10.19 -7.58
N CYS A 109 13.57 -10.66 -8.54
CA CYS A 109 14.23 -11.95 -8.49
C CYS A 109 15.39 -11.92 -7.47
N PRO A 110 15.89 -13.09 -7.01
CA PRO A 110 17.08 -13.15 -6.19
C PRO A 110 18.25 -12.37 -6.80
N GLY A 111 18.87 -11.50 -6.02
CA GLY A 111 19.97 -10.63 -6.45
C GLY A 111 19.55 -9.32 -7.14
N GLN A 112 18.24 -9.09 -7.34
CA GLN A 112 17.72 -7.80 -7.81
C GLN A 112 17.39 -6.86 -6.65
N GLY A 113 17.35 -5.56 -6.93
CA GLY A 113 17.00 -4.53 -5.96
C GLY A 113 16.57 -3.22 -6.61
N ILE A 114 16.26 -2.23 -5.77
CA ILE A 114 16.10 -0.84 -6.18
C ILE A 114 17.45 -0.14 -6.01
N MET A 115 17.93 0.52 -7.06
CA MET A 115 19.17 1.32 -7.03
C MET A 115 18.99 2.56 -6.14
#